data_AF-A0A382YZ72-F1
#
_entry.id   AF-A0A382YZ72-F1
#
_cell.length_a   1.000
_cell.length_b   1.000
_cell.length_c   1.000
_cell.angle_alpha   90.00
_cell.angle_beta   90.00
_cell.angle_gamma   90.00
#
_symmetry.space_group_name_H-M   'P 1'
#
loop_
_entity.id
_entity.type
_entity.pdbx_description
1 polymer ?
#
loop_
_entity_poly.entity_id
_entity_poly.type
_entity_poly.pdbx_seq_one_letter_code
_entity_poly.pdbx_strand_id
1 'polypeptide(L)'
;MKEKTPVAKINLRGNLENKDFASKIEKILGMILPKEACSTSNKEKITSLWLGPNEWLLVSNNEIPKETNTYELEQVLFDNISKANLGAITNVTDHFTIFKLSGSNIFEVLSKGCPFDFSS
;
A
#
# COMPACT_ATOMS: atom_id res chain seq x y z
N MET A 1 -7.46 -14.79 14.72
CA MET A 1 -6.66 -13.60 14.35
C MET A 1 -5.19 -13.99 14.36
N LYS A 2 -4.44 -13.63 13.33
CA LYS A 2 -2.99 -13.91 13.25
C LYS A 2 -2.28 -12.64 12.76
N GLU A 3 -1.20 -12.24 13.43
CA GLU A 3 -0.33 -11.18 12.93
C GLU A 3 0.43 -11.66 11.69
N LYS A 4 0.53 -10.80 10.67
CA LYS A 4 1.37 -11.01 9.49
C LYS A 4 2.60 -10.10 9.60
N THR A 5 3.77 -10.69 9.81
CA THR A 5 4.99 -9.95 10.11
C THR A 5 6.23 -10.74 9.73
N PRO A 6 7.31 -10.10 9.28
CA PRO A 6 7.43 -8.68 8.86
C PRO A 6 6.86 -8.44 7.45
N VAL A 7 6.21 -7.30 7.22
CA VAL A 7 5.64 -6.92 5.91
C VAL A 7 5.98 -5.47 5.61
N ALA A 8 6.66 -5.22 4.48
CA ALA A 8 7.00 -3.86 4.05
C ALA A 8 5.77 -3.02 3.75
N LYS A 9 5.84 -1.75 4.14
CA LYS A 9 4.80 -0.76 3.89
C LYS A 9 5.45 0.56 3.48
N ILE A 10 5.04 1.11 2.35
CA ILE A 10 5.54 2.36 1.80
C ILE A 10 4.37 3.29 1.55
N ASN A 11 4.40 4.48 2.12
CA ASN A 11 3.48 5.56 1.77
C ASN A 11 3.98 6.21 0.48
N LEU A 12 3.08 6.29 -0.50
CA LEU A 12 3.30 6.92 -1.79
C LEU A 12 2.36 8.11 -1.91
N ARG A 13 2.91 9.29 -2.18
CA ARG A 13 2.14 10.49 -2.52
C ARG A 13 2.50 11.00 -3.90
N GLY A 14 1.52 11.50 -4.65
CA GLY A 14 1.74 12.13 -5.95
C GLY A 14 0.43 12.46 -6.66
N ASN A 15 0.52 13.14 -7.80
CA ASN A 15 -0.65 13.57 -8.57
C ASN A 15 -0.87 12.68 -9.81
N LEU A 16 -1.99 11.97 -9.89
CA LEU A 16 -2.34 11.13 -11.04
C LEU A 16 -2.62 11.90 -12.33
N GLU A 17 -2.91 13.20 -12.26
CA GLU A 17 -3.05 14.05 -13.45
C GLU A 17 -1.68 14.36 -14.09
N ASN A 18 -0.59 14.24 -13.31
CA ASN A 18 0.76 14.31 -13.85
C ASN A 18 1.09 12.99 -14.56
N LYS A 19 1.10 13.05 -15.89
CA LYS A 19 1.38 11.88 -16.76
C LYS A 19 2.75 11.25 -16.49
N ASP A 20 3.76 12.04 -16.11
CA ASP A 20 5.10 11.50 -15.81
C ASP A 20 5.08 10.70 -14.50
N PHE A 21 4.40 11.21 -13.47
CA PHE A 21 4.17 10.45 -12.24
C PHE A 21 3.40 9.14 -12.51
N ALA A 22 2.25 9.25 -13.17
CA ALA A 22 1.38 8.11 -13.43
C ALA A 22 2.10 7.01 -14.25
N SER A 23 2.79 7.39 -15.33
CA SER A 23 3.51 6.44 -16.19
C SER A 23 4.70 5.79 -15.49
N LYS A 24 5.47 6.54 -14.69
CA LYS A 24 6.58 5.96 -13.91
C LYS A 24 6.11 4.98 -12.87
N ILE A 25 5.04 5.31 -12.12
CA ILE A 25 4.48 4.40 -11.13
C ILE A 25 3.96 3.12 -11.80
N GLU A 26 3.21 3.25 -12.89
CA GLU A 26 2.71 2.09 -13.64
C GLU A 26 3.86 1.20 -14.13
N LYS A 27 4.94 1.80 -14.65
CA LYS A 27 6.13 1.07 -15.09
C LYS A 27 6.86 0.36 -13.95
N ILE A 28 7.01 1.01 -12.79
CA ILE A 28 7.75 0.46 -11.63
C ILE A 28 6.94 -0.64 -10.95
N LEU A 29 5.64 -0.40 -10.71
CA LEU A 29 4.78 -1.32 -9.96
C LEU A 29 4.13 -2.38 -10.85
N GLY A 30 4.08 -2.18 -12.17
CA GLY A 30 3.38 -3.07 -13.10
C GLY A 30 1.87 -3.08 -12.89
N MET A 31 1.31 -2.02 -12.29
CA MET A 31 -0.11 -1.84 -12.03
C MET A 31 -0.48 -0.35 -12.00
N ILE A 32 -1.72 -0.05 -12.35
CA ILE A 32 -2.30 1.29 -12.21
C ILE A 32 -2.76 1.49 -10.77
N LEU A 33 -2.47 2.65 -10.18
CA LEU A 33 -2.94 2.98 -8.84
C LEU A 33 -4.48 3.10 -8.80
N PRO A 34 -5.12 2.66 -7.71
CA PRO A 34 -6.56 2.84 -7.54
C PRO A 34 -6.91 4.33 -7.51
N LYS A 35 -8.08 4.70 -8.04
CA LYS A 35 -8.53 6.10 -8.13
C LYS A 35 -9.74 6.42 -7.25
N GLU A 36 -10.47 5.39 -6.83
CA GLU A 36 -11.71 5.53 -6.09
C GLU A 36 -11.49 5.23 -4.60
N ALA A 37 -12.28 5.89 -3.75
CA ALA A 37 -12.24 5.64 -2.32
C ALA A 37 -12.45 4.15 -2.00
N CYS A 38 -11.72 3.64 -1.01
CA CYS A 38 -11.79 2.24 -0.56
C CYS A 38 -11.43 1.19 -1.64
N SER A 39 -10.84 1.59 -2.77
CA SER A 39 -10.39 0.65 -3.81
C SER A 39 -8.92 0.24 -3.65
N THR A 40 -8.56 -0.90 -4.25
CA THR A 40 -7.21 -1.45 -4.18
C THR A 40 -6.76 -1.95 -5.55
N SER A 41 -5.46 -1.85 -5.84
CA SER A 41 -4.83 -2.53 -6.97
C SER A 41 -3.84 -3.57 -6.45
N ASN A 42 -3.75 -4.73 -7.09
CA ASN A 42 -2.86 -5.80 -6.68
C ASN A 42 -1.99 -6.27 -7.84
N LYS A 43 -0.71 -6.53 -7.54
CA LYS A 43 0.22 -7.16 -8.46
C LYS A 43 1.13 -8.10 -7.68
N GLU A 44 0.90 -9.41 -7.80
CA GLU A 44 1.73 -10.52 -7.27
C GLU A 44 2.28 -10.30 -5.86
N LYS A 45 3.39 -9.55 -5.74
CA LYS A 45 4.12 -9.29 -4.49
C LYS A 45 3.68 -8.02 -3.75
N ILE A 46 2.86 -7.15 -4.34
CA ILE A 46 2.49 -5.84 -3.77
C ILE A 46 0.98 -5.59 -3.95
N THR A 47 0.37 -4.96 -2.95
CA THR A 47 -0.97 -4.37 -3.01
C THR A 47 -0.86 -2.87 -2.77
N SER A 48 -1.57 -2.06 -3.56
CA SER A 48 -1.78 -0.64 -3.32
C SER A 48 -3.17 -0.40 -2.75
N LEU A 49 -3.24 0.26 -1.60
CA LEU A 49 -4.47 0.69 -0.96
C LEU A 49 -4.66 2.19 -1.21
N TRP A 50 -5.84 2.58 -1.70
CA TRP A 50 -6.19 4.00 -1.78
C TRP A 50 -6.38 4.58 -0.39
N LEU A 51 -5.71 5.69 -0.09
CA LEU A 51 -5.89 6.46 1.15
C LEU A 51 -6.45 7.86 0.90
N GLY A 52 -6.20 8.41 -0.30
CA GLY A 52 -6.65 9.72 -0.70
C GLY A 52 -6.43 9.96 -2.19
N PRO A 53 -6.93 11.08 -2.74
CA PRO A 53 -6.79 11.40 -4.16
C PRO A 53 -5.34 11.52 -4.64
N ASN A 54 -4.40 11.75 -3.71
CA ASN A 54 -2.97 11.87 -3.95
C ASN A 54 -2.12 10.99 -3.00
N GLU A 55 -2.72 9.95 -2.39
CA GLU A 55 -2.06 9.15 -1.36
C GLU A 55 -2.45 7.67 -1.43
N TRP A 56 -1.44 6.81 -1.37
CA TRP A 56 -1.57 5.35 -1.40
C TRP A 56 -0.64 4.68 -0.40
N LEU A 57 -1.06 3.52 0.11
CA LEU A 57 -0.20 2.64 0.89
C LEU A 57 0.14 1.41 0.06
N LEU A 58 1.42 1.26 -0.27
CA LEU A 58 1.96 0.04 -0.88
C LEU A 58 2.30 -0.94 0.23
N VAL A 59 1.75 -2.15 0.15
CA VAL A 59 1.92 -3.21 1.14
C VAL A 59 2.45 -4.46 0.44
N SER A 60 3.49 -5.08 1.00
CA SER A 60 3.95 -6.37 0.46
C SER A 60 2.95 -7.49 0.73
N ASN A 61 2.71 -8.31 -0.28
CA ASN A 61 1.86 -9.50 -0.17
C ASN A 61 2.59 -10.66 0.51
N ASN A 62 3.92 -10.60 0.61
CA ASN A 62 4.74 -11.63 1.24
C ASN A 62 5.40 -11.09 2.50
N GLU A 63 5.81 -12.00 3.38
CA GLU A 63 6.71 -11.65 4.48
C GLU A 63 8.11 -11.42 3.91
N ILE A 64 8.80 -10.38 4.38
CA ILE A 64 10.13 -9.99 3.86
C ILE A 64 11.17 -10.22 4.95
N PRO A 65 12.23 -11.02 4.72
CA PRO A 65 13.24 -11.29 5.74
C PRO A 65 13.80 -9.99 6.35
N LYS A 66 13.90 -9.93 7.69
CA LYS A 66 14.42 -8.75 8.41
C LYS A 66 15.87 -8.40 8.05
N GLU A 67 16.61 -9.34 7.47
CA GLU A 67 18.06 -9.22 7.26
C GLU A 67 18.43 -8.53 5.94
N THR A 68 17.51 -8.45 4.98
CA THR A 68 17.71 -7.74 3.71
C THR A 68 17.13 -6.33 3.82
N ASN A 69 17.82 -5.46 4.55
CA ASN A 69 17.45 -4.06 4.80
C ASN A 69 17.48 -3.14 3.56
N THR A 70 17.72 -3.68 2.38
CA THR A 70 17.58 -2.96 1.10
C THR A 70 16.23 -3.28 0.50
N TYR A 71 15.23 -2.43 0.80
CA TYR A 71 13.99 -2.40 0.03
C TYR A 71 14.31 -1.87 -1.37
N GLU A 72 14.74 -2.75 -2.28
CA GLU A 72 15.06 -2.39 -3.67
C GLU A 72 13.95 -1.56 -4.31
N LEU A 73 12.68 -1.91 -4.02
CA LEU A 73 11.53 -1.15 -4.47
C LEU A 73 11.46 0.27 -3.89
N GLU A 74 11.75 0.45 -2.60
CA GLU A 74 11.78 1.77 -1.98
C GLU A 74 12.81 2.66 -2.65
N GLN A 75 14.02 2.13 -2.89
CA GLN A 75 15.09 2.86 -3.55
C GLN A 75 14.71 3.24 -4.99
N VAL A 76 14.16 2.28 -5.76
CA VAL A 76 13.69 2.52 -7.13
C VAL A 76 12.59 3.59 -7.16
N LEU A 77 11.63 3.51 -6.23
CA LEU A 77 10.57 4.52 -6.11
C LEU A 77 11.15 5.88 -5.73
N PHE A 78 12.03 5.95 -4.73
CA PHE A 78 12.65 7.19 -4.26
C PHE A 78 13.42 7.89 -5.39
N ASP A 79 14.22 7.14 -6.15
CA ASP A 79 15.02 7.68 -7.23
C ASP A 79 14.17 8.19 -8.41
N ASN A 80 13.07 7.51 -8.72
CA ASN A 80 12.23 7.86 -9.87
C ASN A 80 11.13 8.88 -9.56
N ILE A 81 10.72 8.98 -8.29
CA ILE A 81 9.59 9.80 -7.85
C ILE A 81 10.05 10.97 -6.99
N SER A 82 10.72 10.72 -5.86
CA SER A 82 11.11 11.77 -4.92
C SER A 82 12.28 12.61 -5.41
N LYS A 83 13.37 11.98 -5.89
CA LYS A 83 14.49 12.74 -6.49
C LYS A 83 14.07 13.53 -7.74
N ALA A 84 13.05 13.06 -8.44
CA ALA A 84 12.49 13.72 -9.62
C ALA A 84 11.45 14.79 -9.29
N ASN A 85 11.17 15.07 -8.00
CA ASN A 85 10.14 16.02 -7.55
C ASN A 85 8.72 15.72 -8.08
N LEU A 86 8.40 14.46 -8.33
CA LEU A 86 7.08 14.03 -8.82
C LEU A 86 6.13 13.64 -7.67
N GLY A 87 6.67 13.38 -6.49
CA GLY A 87 5.91 12.89 -5.35
C GLY A 87 6.81 12.56 -4.15
N ALA A 88 6.22 11.95 -3.12
CA ALA A 88 6.93 11.57 -1.90
C ALA A 88 6.84 10.05 -1.68
N ILE A 89 7.97 9.45 -1.30
CA ILE A 89 8.10 8.06 -0.89
C ILE A 89 8.55 8.05 0.56
N THR A 90 7.83 7.34 1.42
CA THR A 90 8.17 7.24 2.84
C THR A 90 7.97 5.81 3.32
N ASN A 91 9.03 5.21 3.88
CA ASN A 91 8.91 3.91 4.53
C ASN A 91 8.11 4.06 5.83
N VAL A 92 7.04 3.29 5.94
CA VAL A 92 6.13 3.27 7.10
C VAL A 92 5.93 1.84 7.61
N THR A 93 6.91 0.97 7.37
CA THR A 93 6.85 -0.46 7.70
C THR A 93 6.54 -0.70 9.17
N ASP A 94 7.22 0.03 10.06
CA ASP A 94 7.08 -0.11 11.52
C ASP A 94 5.95 0.75 12.11
N HIS A 95 5.34 1.63 11.29
CA HIS A 95 4.23 2.47 11.75
C HIS A 95 2.92 1.69 11.89
N PHE A 96 2.74 0.60 11.13
CA PHE A 96 1.52 -0.21 11.13
C PHE A 96 1.80 -1.69 11.38
N THR A 97 0.94 -2.33 12.17
CA THR A 97 0.85 -3.79 12.30
C THR A 97 -0.27 -4.33 11.40
N ILE A 98 -0.09 -5.51 10.82
CA ILE A 98 -1.11 -6.17 10.01
C ILE A 98 -1.64 -7.39 10.76
N PHE A 99 -2.94 -7.41 11.04
CA PHE A 99 -3.64 -8.58 11.56
C PHE A 99 -4.54 -9.17 10.47
N LYS A 100 -4.38 -10.47 10.20
CA LYS A 100 -5.33 -11.24 9.40
C LYS A 100 -6.41 -11.80 10.32
N LEU A 101 -7.65 -11.43 10.05
CA LEU A 101 -8.82 -12.01 10.69
C LEU A 101 -9.59 -12.86 9.66
N SER A 102 -10.15 -13.97 10.12
CA SER A 102 -10.88 -14.94 9.29
C SER A 102 -11.86 -15.71 10.16
N GLY A 103 -13.05 -16.00 9.63
CA GLY A 103 -14.11 -16.74 10.32
C GLY A 103 -15.49 -16.31 9.83
N SER A 104 -16.52 -17.09 10.14
CA SER A 104 -17.90 -16.82 9.70
C SER A 104 -18.49 -15.53 10.27
N ASN A 105 -18.04 -15.12 11.46
CA ASN A 105 -18.62 -13.98 12.19
C ASN A 105 -17.73 -12.72 12.08
N ILE A 106 -16.88 -12.61 11.05
CA ILE A 106 -15.89 -11.54 10.98
C ILE A 106 -16.52 -10.14 10.91
N PHE A 107 -17.61 -9.99 10.17
CA PHE A 107 -18.30 -8.70 10.06
C PHE A 107 -18.96 -8.29 11.38
N GLU A 108 -19.55 -9.23 12.13
CA GLU A 108 -20.08 -8.94 13.48
C GLU A 108 -18.98 -8.44 14.42
N VAL A 109 -17.78 -9.04 14.36
CA VAL A 109 -16.63 -8.60 15.15
C VAL A 109 -16.17 -7.20 14.75
N LEU A 110 -16.07 -6.90 13.45
CA LEU A 110 -15.65 -5.58 12.96
C LEU A 110 -16.69 -4.49 13.30
N SER A 111 -17.98 -4.79 13.17
CA SER A 111 -19.06 -3.85 13.48
C SER A 111 -19.12 -3.44 14.97
N LYS A 112 -18.45 -4.16 15.88
CA LYS A 112 -18.34 -3.77 17.30
C LYS A 112 -17.43 -2.57 17.52
N GLY A 113 -16.57 -2.20 16.56
CA GLY A 113 -15.59 -1.12 16.72
C GLY A 113 -15.30 -0.30 15.46
N CYS A 114 -15.89 -0.62 14.32
CA CYS A 114 -15.72 0.09 13.07
C CYS A 114 -17.08 0.65 12.60
N PRO A 115 -17.17 1.97 12.29
CA PRO A 115 -18.41 2.59 11.82
C PRO A 115 -18.75 2.25 10.35
N PHE A 116 -17.87 1.53 9.65
CA PHE A 116 -18.11 1.10 8.28
C PHE A 116 -19.27 0.12 8.22
N ASP A 117 -20.13 0.28 7.21
CA ASP A 117 -21.25 -0.64 6.97
C ASP A 117 -20.77 -1.89 6.23
N PHE A 118 -20.77 -3.03 6.92
CA PHE A 118 -20.41 -4.33 6.35
C PHE A 118 -21.63 -5.13 5.86
N SER A 119 -22.84 -4.56 5.89
CA SER A 119 -24.09 -5.24 5.52
C SER A 119 -24.51 -5.03 4.06
N SER A 120 -23.81 -4.14 3.35
CA SER A 120 -24.03 -3.78 1.94
C SER A 120 -23.62 -4.86 0.96
#